data_AF-A0A8X6VI91-F1
#
_entry.id   AF-A0A8X6VI91-F1
#
_cell.length_a   1.000
_cell.length_b   1.000
_cell.length_c   1.000
_cell.angle_alpha   90.00
_cell.angle_beta   90.00
_cell.angle_gamma   90.00
#
_symmetry.space_group_name_H-M   'P 1'
#
loop_
_entity.id
_entity.type
_entity.pdbx_description
1 polymer ?
#
loop_
_entity_poly.entity_id
_entity_poly.type
_entity_poly.pdbx_seq_one_letter_code
_entity_poly.pdbx_strand_id
1 'polypeptide(L)'
;MLHLAFYFNRTGSHRLPDDFRSRDETSRKHVTASQSEKIELREDLKSRRGLAVSLEIICHNCGESTSPMSSKISNKCYDVNLRLTYGMRAIVKGGAAARIFCGLINLPPPPAKFERHNSLFLNVLKTISEDSMNAAVHEAVIANDNNSNIAVAVDGTWHKKRLFFIEWSCMC
;
A
#
# COMPACT_ATOMS: atom_id res chain seq x y z
N MET A 1 -24.56 27.63 -25.46
CA MET A 1 -23.34 28.26 -24.93
C MET A 1 -23.66 28.79 -23.54
N LEU A 2 -23.57 27.92 -22.54
CA LEU A 2 -23.62 28.24 -21.12
C LEU A 2 -22.33 27.64 -20.54
N HIS A 3 -21.38 28.52 -20.21
CA HIS A 3 -20.14 28.16 -19.54
C HIS A 3 -20.48 27.78 -18.09
N LEU A 4 -20.50 26.50 -17.79
CA LEU A 4 -20.32 26.01 -16.41
C LEU A 4 -18.86 25.57 -16.27
N ALA A 5 -18.02 26.50 -15.85
CA ALA A 5 -16.72 26.16 -15.31
C ALA A 5 -16.95 25.51 -13.94
N PHE A 6 -16.81 24.18 -13.87
CA PHE A 6 -16.66 23.51 -12.58
C PHE A 6 -15.25 23.80 -12.05
N TYR A 7 -15.15 24.86 -11.26
CA TYR A 7 -14.10 24.97 -10.25
C TYR A 7 -14.25 23.77 -9.32
N PHE A 8 -13.25 22.88 -9.31
CA PHE A 8 -13.14 21.83 -8.30
C PHE A 8 -12.84 22.52 -6.97
N ASN A 9 -13.90 22.90 -6.26
CA ASN A 9 -13.77 23.49 -4.94
C ASN A 9 -13.33 22.37 -3.99
N ARG A 10 -12.05 22.43 -3.64
CA ARG A 10 -11.34 21.49 -2.78
C ARG A 10 -11.80 21.70 -1.34
N THR A 11 -13.04 21.32 -1.02
CA THR A 11 -13.57 21.34 0.34
C THR A 11 -14.33 20.06 0.63
N GLY A 12 -13.57 18.97 0.67
CA GLY A 12 -13.99 17.66 1.12
C GLY A 12 -12.78 17.00 1.75
N SER A 13 -12.34 17.56 2.87
CA SER A 13 -11.26 17.04 3.71
C SER A 13 -11.64 15.67 4.26
N HIS A 14 -11.46 14.62 3.47
CA HIS A 14 -11.07 13.34 4.04
C HIS A 14 -9.63 13.48 4.50
N ARG A 15 -9.49 14.11 5.67
CA ARG A 15 -8.34 13.91 6.53
C ARG A 15 -8.11 12.40 6.61
N LEU A 16 -6.98 11.95 6.04
CA LEU A 16 -6.24 10.87 6.65
C LEU A 16 -6.26 11.12 8.16
N PRO A 17 -6.50 10.11 9.02
CA PRO A 17 -6.52 10.34 10.44
C PRO A 17 -5.29 11.17 10.84
N ASP A 18 -5.53 12.38 11.32
CA ASP A 18 -4.57 13.16 12.09
C ASP A 18 -4.38 12.39 13.39
N ASP A 19 -3.62 11.32 13.33
CA ASP A 19 -2.98 10.71 14.49
C ASP A 19 -1.47 10.64 14.22
N PHE A 20 -0.96 11.81 13.81
CA PHE A 20 0.45 12.17 13.80
C PHE A 20 0.75 13.07 15.01
N ARG A 21 0.30 12.68 16.21
CA ARG A 21 0.83 13.13 17.52
C ARG A 21 -0.06 12.58 18.65
N SER A 22 0.12 11.31 18.98
CA SER A 22 -0.03 10.87 20.36
C SER A 22 1.30 10.24 20.77
N ARG A 23 1.91 10.96 21.70
CA ARG A 23 3.22 10.74 22.29
C ARG A 23 3.05 9.61 23.28
N ASP A 24 3.25 8.36 22.84
CA ASP A 24 3.55 7.30 23.78
C ASP A 24 5.00 7.45 24.20
N GLU A 25 5.15 8.15 25.31
CA GLU A 25 6.37 8.41 26.05
C GLU A 25 6.76 7.12 26.82
N THR A 26 6.94 6.01 26.11
CA THR A 26 7.47 4.78 26.71
C THR A 26 8.99 4.82 26.64
N SER A 27 9.58 5.42 27.67
CA SER A 27 10.96 5.21 28.12
C SER A 27 12.04 5.12 27.03
N ARG A 28 12.34 6.25 26.37
CA ARG A 28 13.65 6.43 25.73
C ARG A 28 14.74 6.41 26.80
N LYS A 29 15.39 5.27 26.98
CA LYS A 29 16.71 5.24 27.61
C LYS A 29 17.67 5.96 26.66
N HIS A 30 17.91 7.25 26.91
CA HIS A 30 19.03 7.96 26.31
C HIS A 30 20.32 7.35 26.87
N VAL A 31 20.98 6.50 26.08
CA VAL A 31 22.34 6.07 26.38
C VAL A 31 23.26 7.18 25.88
N THR A 32 23.79 7.97 26.81
CA THR A 32 24.84 8.95 26.52
C THR A 32 26.15 8.21 26.29
N ALA A 33 26.58 8.17 25.03
CA ALA A 33 27.81 7.53 24.60
C ALA A 33 29.03 8.19 25.26
N SER A 34 29.80 7.40 26.01
CA SER A 34 31.21 7.64 26.21
C SER A 34 31.96 6.33 26.05
N GLN A 35 32.95 6.36 25.16
CA GLN A 35 33.89 5.29 24.76
C GLN A 35 33.31 4.21 23.82
N SER A 36 34.14 3.81 22.84
CA SER A 36 33.75 3.14 21.58
C SER A 36 32.78 1.97 21.76
N GLU A 37 31.50 2.22 21.49
CA GLU A 37 30.46 1.21 21.57
C GLU A 37 30.62 0.19 20.43
N LYS A 38 30.90 -1.07 20.80
CA LYS A 38 30.86 -2.20 19.85
C LYS A 38 29.41 -2.68 19.75
N ILE A 39 28.65 -2.05 18.86
CA ILE A 39 27.30 -2.50 18.49
C ILE A 39 27.44 -3.51 17.34
N GLU A 40 26.80 -4.66 17.47
CA GLU A 40 26.73 -5.67 16.41
C GLU A 40 25.29 -5.78 15.89
N LEU A 41 25.13 -5.76 14.57
CA LEU A 41 23.86 -5.99 13.89
C LEU A 41 23.92 -7.38 13.25
N ARG A 42 22.97 -8.25 13.60
CA ARG A 42 22.80 -9.58 13.00
C ARG A 42 21.43 -9.71 12.39
N GLU A 43 21.34 -10.47 11.31
CA GLU A 43 20.07 -10.87 10.75
C GLU A 43 19.69 -12.27 11.23
N ASP A 44 18.46 -12.43 11.73
CA ASP A 44 17.89 -13.76 11.98
C ASP A 44 17.21 -14.30 10.71
N LEU A 45 17.94 -15.16 10.01
CA LEU A 45 17.47 -15.83 8.80
C LEU A 45 16.28 -16.79 9.04
N LYS A 46 16.09 -17.29 10.27
CA LYS A 46 15.04 -18.29 10.58
C LYS A 46 13.68 -17.63 10.77
N SER A 47 13.65 -16.42 11.33
CA SER A 47 12.40 -15.65 11.50
C SER A 47 11.99 -14.86 10.26
N ARG A 48 12.80 -14.87 9.20
CA ARG A 48 12.53 -14.17 7.94
C ARG A 48 11.17 -14.59 7.33
N ARG A 49 10.39 -13.60 6.88
CA ARG A 49 9.08 -13.79 6.25
C ARG A 49 8.99 -12.98 4.95
N GLY A 50 9.46 -13.57 3.84
CA GLY A 50 9.57 -12.87 2.56
C GLY A 50 10.63 -11.77 2.66
N LEU A 51 10.23 -10.51 2.41
CA LEU A 51 11.09 -9.33 2.56
C LEU A 51 11.17 -8.80 3.99
N ALA A 52 10.34 -9.29 4.92
CA ALA A 52 10.41 -8.90 6.33
C ALA A 52 11.49 -9.71 7.04
N VAL A 53 12.38 -9.00 7.72
CA VAL A 53 13.61 -9.51 8.34
C VAL A 53 13.64 -9.11 9.81
N SER A 54 13.98 -10.03 10.72
CA SER A 54 14.30 -9.66 12.10
C SER A 54 15.77 -9.29 12.20
N LEU A 55 16.04 -8.11 12.73
CA LEU A 55 17.38 -7.59 12.94
C LEU A 55 17.68 -7.63 14.44
N GLU A 56 18.64 -8.45 14.82
CA GLU A 56 19.15 -8.53 16.19
C GLU A 56 20.23 -7.46 16.37
N ILE A 57 19.98 -6.50 17.25
CA ILE A 57 20.91 -5.45 17.65
C ILE A 57 21.48 -5.87 19.00
N ILE A 58 22.79 -6.10 19.07
CA ILE A 58 23.49 -6.55 20.27
C ILE A 58 24.45 -5.44 20.71
N CYS A 59 24.33 -5.01 21.96
CA CYS A 59 25.33 -4.15 22.59
C CYS A 59 26.30 -5.00 23.40
N HIS A 60 27.55 -5.09 22.96
CA HIS A 60 28.58 -5.85 23.67
C HIS A 60 29.02 -5.20 25.00
N ASN A 61 28.68 -3.93 25.22
CA ASN A 61 29.04 -3.21 26.44
C ASN A 61 28.06 -3.47 27.60
N CYS A 62 26.75 -3.53 27.32
CA CYS A 62 25.73 -3.78 28.34
C CYS A 62 25.08 -5.17 28.28
N GLY A 63 25.37 -5.97 27.24
CA GLY A 63 24.80 -7.31 27.06
C GLY A 63 23.33 -7.33 26.63
N GLU A 64 22.69 -6.16 26.49
CA GLU A 64 21.33 -6.04 26.02
C GLU A 64 21.24 -6.36 24.52
N SER A 65 20.17 -7.04 24.14
CA SER A 65 19.83 -7.31 22.75
C SER A 65 18.36 -7.02 22.47
N THR A 66 18.07 -6.60 21.24
CA THR A 66 16.68 -6.41 20.79
C THR A 66 16.58 -6.89 19.36
N SER A 67 15.48 -7.54 19.01
CA SER A 67 15.27 -8.17 17.69
C SER A 67 14.05 -7.60 16.94
N PRO A 68 14.00 -6.27 16.66
CA PRO A 68 12.89 -5.70 15.91
C PRO A 68 12.74 -6.31 14.52
N MET A 69 11.49 -6.36 14.05
CA MET A 69 11.19 -6.71 12.67
C MET A 69 11.31 -5.48 11.77
N SER A 70 11.85 -5.65 10.57
CA SER A 70 12.08 -4.56 9.60
C SER A 70 10.79 -3.94 9.04
N SER A 71 9.65 -4.60 9.25
CA SER A 71 8.36 -4.17 8.72
C SER A 71 7.24 -4.36 9.75
N LYS A 72 6.28 -3.44 9.75
CA LYS A 72 5.06 -3.51 10.56
C LYS A 72 4.11 -4.55 9.98
N ILE A 73 3.24 -5.09 10.84
CA ILE A 73 2.16 -6.00 10.43
C ILE A 73 0.89 -5.17 10.21
N SER A 74 0.31 -5.31 9.02
CA SER A 74 -1.02 -4.80 8.65
C SER A 74 -1.85 -5.96 8.12
N ASN A 75 -3.08 -6.13 8.61
CA ASN A 75 -3.97 -7.21 8.17
C ASN A 75 -3.31 -8.60 8.15
N LYS A 76 -2.57 -8.93 9.23
CA LYS A 76 -1.85 -10.22 9.40
C LYS A 76 -0.74 -10.46 8.37
N CYS A 77 -0.32 -9.44 7.61
CA CYS A 77 0.76 -9.50 6.63
C CYS A 77 1.79 -8.40 6.92
N TYR A 78 3.05 -8.61 6.58
CA TYR A 78 4.04 -7.54 6.68
C TYR A 78 3.83 -6.51 5.56
N ASP A 79 3.88 -5.23 5.91
CA ASP A 79 3.61 -4.13 4.98
C ASP A 79 4.54 -4.16 3.77
N VAL A 80 5.83 -4.50 3.97
CA VAL A 80 6.81 -4.65 2.89
C VAL A 80 6.40 -5.70 1.85
N ASN A 81 5.78 -6.80 2.29
CA ASN A 81 5.32 -7.87 1.42
C ASN A 81 4.06 -7.46 0.65
N LEU A 82 3.16 -6.71 1.29
CA LEU A 82 1.98 -6.12 0.66
C LEU A 82 2.40 -5.14 -0.44
N ARG A 83 3.34 -4.23 -0.14
CA ARG A 83 3.86 -3.24 -1.11
C ARG A 83 4.51 -3.89 -2.32
N LEU A 84 5.33 -4.93 -2.12
CA LEU A 84 5.91 -5.68 -3.23
C LEU A 84 4.82 -6.27 -4.12
N THR A 85 3.83 -6.94 -3.51
CA THR A 85 2.72 -7.57 -4.23
C THR A 85 1.91 -6.53 -5.01
N TYR A 86 1.59 -5.40 -4.39
CA TYR A 86 0.90 -4.28 -5.02
C TYR A 86 1.70 -3.71 -6.20
N GLY A 87 2.99 -3.45 -6.01
CA GLY A 87 3.86 -2.93 -7.07
C GLY A 87 3.92 -3.86 -8.28
N MET A 88 4.05 -5.17 -8.05
CA MET A 88 4.01 -6.17 -9.11
C MET A 88 2.66 -6.18 -9.84
N ARG A 89 1.55 -6.09 -9.11
CA ARG A 89 0.21 -6.01 -9.70
C ARG A 89 0.00 -4.75 -10.52
N ALA A 90 0.50 -3.60 -10.06
CA ALA A 90 0.39 -2.32 -10.77
C ALA A 90 1.07 -2.35 -12.14
N ILE A 91 2.11 -3.17 -12.31
CA ILE A 91 2.79 -3.41 -13.59
C ILE A 91 2.30 -4.68 -14.31
N VAL A 92 1.17 -5.26 -13.87
CA VAL A 92 0.57 -6.48 -14.43
C VAL A 92 1.54 -7.66 -14.41
N LYS A 93 2.26 -7.81 -13.30
CA LYS A 93 3.20 -8.92 -13.05
C LYS A 93 2.82 -9.68 -11.79
N GLY A 94 3.10 -10.98 -11.80
CA GLY A 94 2.83 -11.89 -10.68
C GLY A 94 4.08 -12.26 -9.88
N GLY A 95 3.94 -13.24 -8.98
CA GLY A 95 5.01 -13.70 -8.09
C GLY A 95 6.26 -14.22 -8.81
N ALA A 96 6.13 -14.76 -10.01
CA ALA A 96 7.28 -15.20 -10.81
C ALA A 96 8.21 -14.03 -11.18
N ALA A 97 7.65 -12.90 -11.61
CA ALA A 97 8.42 -11.69 -11.88
C ALA A 97 8.98 -11.09 -10.59
N ALA A 98 8.23 -11.15 -9.48
CA ALA A 98 8.70 -10.71 -8.18
C ALA A 98 9.96 -11.47 -7.75
N ARG A 99 10.02 -12.79 -7.99
CA ARG A 99 11.21 -13.62 -7.71
C ARG A 99 12.42 -13.17 -8.52
N ILE A 100 12.24 -12.95 -9.82
CA ILE A 100 13.30 -12.46 -10.71
C ILE A 100 13.77 -11.08 -10.25
N PHE A 101 12.84 -10.17 -9.96
CA PHE A 101 13.15 -8.84 -9.45
C PHE A 101 13.95 -8.91 -8.16
N CYS A 102 13.49 -9.65 -7.16
CA CYS A 102 14.22 -9.80 -5.90
C CYS A 102 15.63 -10.38 -6.12
N GLY A 103 15.78 -11.39 -6.98
CA GLY A 103 17.09 -11.94 -7.33
C GLY A 103 18.00 -10.93 -8.03
N LEU A 104 17.45 -10.10 -8.93
CA LEU A 104 18.20 -9.09 -9.68
C LEU A 104 18.81 -8.01 -8.77
N ILE A 105 18.07 -7.58 -7.74
CA ILE A 105 18.51 -6.53 -6.83
C ILE A 105 19.03 -7.06 -5.49
N ASN A 106 19.42 -8.34 -5.45
CA ASN A 106 19.99 -9.00 -4.26
C ASN A 106 19.11 -8.86 -3.00
N LEU A 107 17.79 -8.93 -3.17
CA LEU A 107 16.83 -8.97 -2.07
C LEU A 107 16.50 -10.42 -1.69
N PRO A 108 16.04 -10.63 -0.44
CA PRO A 108 15.42 -11.90 -0.07
C PRO A 108 14.28 -12.29 -1.02
N PRO A 109 13.99 -13.60 -1.15
CA PRO A 109 12.92 -14.06 -2.01
C PRO A 109 11.57 -13.47 -1.56
N PRO A 110 10.64 -13.22 -2.51
CA PRO A 110 9.31 -12.72 -2.20
C PRO A 110 8.56 -13.69 -1.26
N PRO A 111 7.50 -13.22 -0.58
CA PRO A 111 6.74 -14.05 0.35
C PRO A 111 6.21 -15.32 -0.33
N ALA A 112 6.41 -16.49 0.30
CA ALA A 112 5.95 -17.77 -0.23
C ALA A 112 4.43 -17.81 -0.49
N LYS A 113 3.66 -17.10 0.34
CA LYS A 113 2.20 -16.97 0.20
C LYS A 113 1.83 -15.75 -0.66
N PHE A 114 2.47 -15.55 -1.80
CA PHE A 114 2.23 -14.39 -2.68
C PHE A 114 0.74 -14.27 -3.07
N GLU A 115 0.10 -15.38 -3.44
CA GLU A 115 -1.31 -15.38 -3.84
C GLU A 115 -2.27 -14.94 -2.74
N ARG A 116 -1.93 -15.21 -1.47
CA ARG A 116 -2.72 -14.71 -0.33
C ARG A 116 -2.72 -13.18 -0.26
N HIS A 117 -1.60 -12.55 -0.61
CA HIS A 117 -1.52 -11.09 -0.65
C HIS A 117 -2.32 -10.55 -1.84
N ASN A 118 -2.27 -11.23 -2.99
CA ASN A 118 -3.11 -10.90 -4.15
C ASN A 118 -4.60 -10.97 -3.85
N SER A 119 -5.07 -12.01 -3.14
CA SER A 119 -6.48 -12.14 -2.77
C SER A 119 -6.95 -11.02 -1.84
N LEU A 120 -6.09 -10.54 -0.93
CA LEU A 120 -6.40 -9.39 -0.09
C LEU A 120 -6.65 -8.14 -0.95
N PHE A 121 -5.76 -7.87 -1.92
CA PHE A 121 -5.95 -6.75 -2.85
C PHE A 121 -7.19 -6.92 -3.72
N LEU A 122 -7.49 -8.14 -4.19
CA LEU A 122 -8.70 -8.40 -4.99
C LEU A 122 -9.97 -8.03 -4.22
N ASN A 123 -10.05 -8.41 -2.94
CA ASN A 123 -11.22 -8.10 -2.12
C ASN A 123 -11.39 -6.59 -1.90
N VAL A 124 -10.30 -5.89 -1.56
CA VAL A 124 -10.33 -4.44 -1.38
C VAL A 124 -10.71 -3.72 -2.67
N LEU A 125 -10.13 -4.12 -3.80
CA LEU A 125 -10.43 -3.53 -5.10
C LEU A 125 -11.87 -3.79 -5.52
N LYS A 126 -12.41 -4.97 -5.21
CA LYS A 126 -13.82 -5.30 -5.46
C LYS A 126 -14.73 -4.34 -4.70
N THR A 127 -14.52 -4.17 -3.39
CA THR A 127 -15.30 -3.23 -2.58
C THR A 127 -15.22 -1.80 -3.11
N ILE A 128 -14.00 -1.32 -3.40
CA ILE A 128 -13.81 0.04 -3.97
C ILE A 128 -14.53 0.18 -5.31
N SER A 129 -14.50 -0.85 -6.16
CA SER A 129 -15.17 -0.81 -7.45
C SER A 129 -16.70 -0.81 -7.31
N GLU A 130 -17.24 -1.56 -6.36
CA GLU A 130 -18.67 -1.59 -6.05
C GLU A 130 -19.13 -0.22 -5.50
N ASP A 131 -18.40 0.33 -4.53
CA ASP A 131 -18.70 1.65 -3.95
C ASP A 131 -18.62 2.76 -4.99
N SER A 132 -17.58 2.75 -5.83
CA SER A 132 -17.40 3.73 -6.90
C SER A 132 -18.50 3.62 -7.96
N MET A 133 -18.91 2.40 -8.32
CA MET A 133 -19.98 2.20 -9.30
C MET A 133 -21.33 2.64 -8.73
N ASN A 134 -21.61 2.33 -7.47
CA ASN A 134 -22.84 2.76 -6.79
C ASN A 134 -22.92 4.28 -6.69
N ALA A 135 -21.82 4.96 -6.37
CA ALA A 135 -21.74 6.42 -6.34
C ALA A 135 -22.01 7.01 -7.73
N ALA A 136 -21.37 6.47 -8.78
CA ALA A 136 -21.58 6.92 -10.15
C ALA A 136 -23.03 6.72 -10.63
N VAL A 137 -23.66 5.59 -10.26
CA VAL A 137 -25.09 5.35 -10.55
C VAL A 137 -25.96 6.38 -9.86
N HIS A 138 -25.71 6.67 -8.58
CA HIS A 138 -26.48 7.65 -7.83
C HIS A 138 -26.38 9.06 -8.45
N GLU A 139 -25.16 9.48 -8.83
CA GLU A 139 -24.93 10.74 -9.52
C GLU A 139 -25.64 10.80 -10.88
N ALA A 140 -25.60 9.71 -11.65
CA ALA A 140 -26.27 9.62 -12.95
C ALA A 140 -27.80 9.70 -12.83
N VAL A 141 -28.40 9.10 -11.78
CA VAL A 141 -29.85 9.18 -11.51
C VAL A 141 -30.27 10.60 -11.19
N ILE A 142 -29.51 11.31 -10.36
CA ILE A 142 -29.79 12.72 -10.03
C ILE A 142 -29.70 13.58 -11.29
N ALA A 143 -28.68 13.36 -12.13
CA ALA A 143 -28.51 14.10 -13.39
C ALA A 143 -29.60 13.80 -14.43
N ASN A 144 -30.30 12.67 -14.31
CA ASN A 144 -31.38 12.23 -15.19
C ASN A 144 -32.77 12.50 -14.57
N ASP A 145 -32.95 13.63 -13.89
CA ASP A 145 -34.23 14.02 -13.26
C ASP A 145 -34.83 12.95 -12.33
N ASN A 146 -33.97 12.28 -11.55
CA ASN A 146 -34.31 11.14 -10.69
C ASN A 146 -34.91 9.93 -11.43
N ASN A 147 -34.64 9.78 -12.72
CA ASN A 147 -35.04 8.61 -13.51
C ASN A 147 -33.92 7.57 -13.55
N SER A 148 -34.22 6.35 -13.08
CA SER A 148 -33.28 5.22 -13.03
C SER A 148 -33.12 4.44 -14.34
N ASN A 149 -33.86 4.81 -15.39
CA ASN A 149 -33.70 4.24 -16.72
C ASN A 149 -32.46 4.81 -17.43
N ILE A 150 -31.28 4.31 -17.05
CA ILE A 150 -29.99 4.78 -17.55
C ILE A 150 -29.26 3.61 -18.21
N ALA A 151 -28.80 3.82 -19.43
CA ALA A 151 -27.93 2.89 -20.14
C ALA A 151 -26.51 3.44 -20.16
N VAL A 152 -25.53 2.60 -19.83
CA VAL A 152 -24.12 2.96 -19.87
C VAL A 152 -23.42 2.10 -20.91
N ALA A 153 -22.76 2.75 -21.87
CA ALA A 153 -21.85 2.08 -22.80
C ALA A 153 -20.42 2.24 -22.28
N VAL A 154 -19.78 1.11 -21.92
CA VAL A 154 -18.39 1.11 -21.46
C VAL A 154 -17.50 0.66 -22.61
N ASP A 155 -16.62 1.54 -23.07
CA ASP A 155 -15.59 1.15 -24.02
C ASP A 155 -14.50 0.33 -23.30
N GLY A 156 -14.01 -0.73 -23.96
CA GLY A 156 -12.94 -1.58 -23.44
C GLY A 156 -11.53 -1.03 -23.69
N THR A 157 -11.41 0.20 -24.18
CA THR A 157 -10.17 0.73 -24.77
C THR A 157 -9.08 0.97 -23.71
N TRP A 158 -9.49 1.05 -22.43
CA TRP A 158 -8.66 1.09 -21.22
C TRP A 158 -7.75 -0.14 -21.01
N HIS A 159 -7.99 -1.28 -21.66
CA HIS A 159 -7.14 -2.46 -21.51
C HIS A 159 -5.81 -2.39 -22.30
N LYS A 160 -5.70 -1.53 -23.33
CA LYS A 160 -4.55 -1.56 -24.26
C LYS A 160 -3.37 -0.65 -23.90
N LYS A 161 -3.51 0.30 -22.98
CA LYS A 161 -2.41 1.19 -22.60
C LYS A 161 -2.13 1.12 -21.09
N ARG A 162 -0.91 0.71 -20.79
CA ARG A 162 -0.33 0.63 -19.45
C ARG A 162 -0.39 2.01 -18.78
N LEU A 163 -1.35 2.24 -17.87
CA LEU A 163 -1.25 3.03 -16.63
C LEU A 163 -2.66 3.26 -16.05
N PHE A 164 -2.82 3.03 -14.74
CA PHE A 164 -3.93 3.56 -13.94
C PHE A 164 -3.70 5.06 -13.74
N PHE A 165 -4.12 5.90 -14.68
CA PHE A 165 -4.31 7.33 -14.43
C PHE A 165 -5.67 7.71 -15.00
N ILE A 166 -6.63 7.90 -14.11
CA ILE A 166 -7.99 8.29 -14.46
C ILE A 166 -7.97 9.81 -14.61
N GLU A 167 -7.80 10.29 -15.84
CA GLU A 167 -8.16 11.66 -16.19
C GLU A 167 -9.47 11.58 -17.00
N TRP A 168 -10.58 11.99 -16.38
CA TRP A 168 -11.87 12.09 -17.04
C TRP A 168 -11.85 13.32 -17.96
N SER A 169 -11.35 13.17 -19.18
CA SER A 169 -11.68 14.10 -20.25
C SER A 169 -13.06 13.72 -20.79
N CYS A 170 -14.09 14.41 -20.31
CA CYS A 170 -15.41 14.40 -20.94
C CYS A 170 -15.26 15.03 -22.33
N MET A 171 -15.34 14.22 -23.38
CA MET A 171 -15.34 14.69 -24.76
C MET A 171 -16.80 14.74 -25.22
N CYS A 172 -17.43 15.88 -24.96
CA CYS A 172 -18.62 16.40 -25.64
C CYS A 172 -18.38 17.88 -25.94
#